data_AF-A0A382I2I6-F1
#
_entry.id   AF-A0A382I2I6-F1
#
_cell.length_a   1.000
_cell.length_b   1.000
_cell.length_c   1.000
_cell.angle_alpha   90.00
_cell.angle_beta   90.00
_cell.angle_gamma   90.00
#
_symmetry.space_group_name_H-M   'P 1'
#
loop_
_entity.id
_entity.type
_entity.pdbx_description
1 polymer ?
#
loop_
_entity_poly.entity_id
_entity_poly.type
_entity_poly.pdbx_seq_one_letter_code
_entity_poly.pdbx_strand_id
1 'polypeptide(L)'
;VGNKQDKMKKIKQALISVSDKNKLKLILKTLKKFKIKIISSGGTYKEIKKLGYKCNEVSKFTNSSEILEGRVKTLHPKIHAGILNKRNNKSHKKQMRLKKYENIDLVIVNFYPFEKTLAKTKNHKNIIENIDIGGPALVRAAAKNYNDVTVITSIEQYNELIEELQKNKGSTNIEFRQKLSEEAFEQTAYYDSIVTNYFTNRTKNIFPKRKLIYGNLIEKLRYGENPHQEAAIYSYNNSLDIVQLHGKKLSYNNYNDLYSALNISKTLPKNLGTVIVKHANPCGVSIHKDKVESYKKALACDPVSAFGGIVSCNFKVSKRLAIELNKIFFEIIIGSGFDKEAITILKKKKNIRIIDASNLKIKNLHNVISNFNSLMFQSPDNKNFSKKNLRIVSKKKPNKQ
;
A
#
# COMPACT_ATOMS: atom_id res chain seq x y z
N VAL A 1 0.58 -17.26 -35.15
CA VAL A 1 0.93 -17.74 -33.80
C VAL A 1 2.44 -17.94 -33.75
N GLY A 2 3.19 -16.96 -33.23
CA GLY A 2 4.66 -17.03 -33.19
C GLY A 2 5.16 -18.13 -32.26
N ASN A 3 6.22 -18.83 -32.67
CA ASN A 3 6.78 -20.00 -31.99
C ASN A 3 7.03 -19.73 -30.49
N LYS A 4 6.52 -20.59 -29.60
CA LYS A 4 6.69 -20.48 -28.13
C LYS A 4 8.17 -20.33 -27.70
N GLN A 5 9.12 -20.83 -28.49
CA GLN A 5 10.56 -20.68 -28.23
C GLN A 5 11.10 -19.25 -28.40
N ASP A 6 10.55 -18.43 -29.30
CA ASP A 6 11.02 -17.05 -29.52
C ASP A 6 10.69 -16.09 -28.37
N LYS A 7 9.77 -16.49 -27.49
CA LYS A 7 9.35 -15.74 -26.31
C LYS A 7 10.21 -16.00 -25.07
N MET A 8 11.03 -17.06 -25.10
CA MET A 8 11.89 -17.46 -23.97
C MET A 8 13.22 -16.72 -23.99
N LYS A 9 13.66 -16.21 -22.83
CA LYS A 9 14.96 -15.53 -22.69
C LYS A 9 15.76 -16.18 -21.57
N LYS A 10 16.90 -16.74 -21.92
CA LYS A 10 17.82 -17.36 -20.95
C LYS A 10 18.55 -16.27 -20.18
N ILE A 11 18.52 -16.35 -18.85
CA ILE A 11 19.27 -15.42 -18.01
C ILE A 11 20.70 -15.93 -17.89
N LYS A 12 21.67 -15.10 -18.28
CA LYS A 12 23.11 -15.39 -18.16
C LYS A 12 23.79 -14.45 -17.17
N GLN A 13 23.28 -13.23 -17.02
CA GLN A 13 23.86 -12.20 -16.17
C GLN A 13 22.78 -11.42 -15.41
N ALA A 14 22.97 -11.29 -14.10
CA ALA A 14 22.10 -10.57 -13.19
C ALA A 14 22.83 -9.37 -12.56
N LEU A 15 22.19 -8.21 -12.57
CA LEU A 15 22.58 -7.04 -11.78
C LEU A 15 21.73 -7.02 -10.52
N ILE A 16 22.34 -7.04 -9.34
CA ILE A 16 21.65 -7.02 -8.04
C ILE A 16 22.06 -5.76 -7.28
N SER A 17 21.08 -4.94 -6.88
CA SER A 17 21.28 -3.77 -6.04
C SER A 17 20.09 -3.63 -5.08
N VAL A 18 20.18 -4.31 -3.94
CA VAL A 18 19.08 -4.38 -2.96
C VAL A 18 19.43 -3.67 -1.66
N SER A 19 18.49 -2.86 -1.19
CA SER A 19 18.56 -2.26 0.13
C SER A 19 18.24 -3.29 1.21
N ASP A 20 17.12 -4.00 1.04
CA ASP A 20 16.74 -5.13 1.88
C ASP A 20 17.39 -6.43 1.38
N LYS A 21 18.26 -7.00 2.21
CA LYS A 21 19.04 -8.20 1.91
C LYS A 21 18.41 -9.45 2.50
N ASN A 22 17.24 -9.32 3.13
CA ASN A 22 16.43 -10.45 3.58
C ASN A 22 16.15 -11.38 2.39
N LYS A 23 16.28 -12.68 2.63
CA LYS A 23 16.12 -13.74 1.61
C LYS A 23 17.08 -13.63 0.40
N LEU A 24 18.11 -12.79 0.41
CA LEU A 24 19.10 -12.72 -0.68
C LEU A 24 19.77 -14.09 -0.93
N LYS A 25 20.08 -14.84 0.14
CA LYS A 25 20.62 -16.20 0.04
C LYS A 25 19.73 -17.16 -0.76
N LEU A 26 18.39 -17.00 -0.66
CA LEU A 26 17.42 -17.84 -1.36
C LEU A 26 17.58 -17.70 -2.88
N ILE A 27 17.61 -16.46 -3.38
CA ILE A 27 17.74 -16.22 -4.82
C ILE A 27 19.15 -16.58 -5.32
N LEU A 28 20.20 -16.30 -4.55
CA LEU A 28 21.59 -16.63 -4.93
C LEU A 28 21.80 -18.13 -5.18
N LYS A 29 21.17 -19.00 -4.38
CA LYS A 29 21.23 -20.46 -4.58
C LYS A 29 20.70 -20.86 -5.96
N THR A 30 19.58 -20.28 -6.36
CA THR A 30 18.96 -20.53 -7.67
C THR A 30 19.81 -19.96 -8.81
N LEU A 31 20.33 -18.74 -8.67
CA LEU A 31 21.21 -18.13 -9.68
C LEU A 31 22.48 -18.96 -9.90
N LYS A 32 23.09 -19.48 -8.83
CA LYS A 32 24.24 -20.38 -8.89
C LYS A 32 23.91 -21.69 -9.63
N LYS A 33 22.76 -22.30 -9.34
CA LYS A 33 22.31 -23.54 -10.01
C LYS A 33 22.28 -23.39 -11.54
N PHE A 34 21.84 -22.24 -12.03
CA PHE A 34 21.77 -21.94 -13.47
C PHE A 34 23.03 -21.27 -14.04
N LYS A 35 24.11 -21.18 -13.26
CA LYS A 35 25.40 -20.58 -13.65
C LYS A 35 25.25 -19.10 -14.10
N ILE A 36 24.34 -18.37 -13.48
CA ILE A 36 24.11 -16.94 -13.77
C ILE A 36 25.22 -16.10 -13.14
N LYS A 37 25.89 -15.27 -13.95
CA LYS A 37 26.90 -14.31 -13.47
C LYS A 37 26.22 -13.18 -12.70
N ILE A 38 26.85 -12.69 -11.64
CA ILE A 38 26.27 -11.66 -10.78
C ILE A 38 27.16 -10.41 -10.82
N ILE A 39 26.54 -9.26 -11.00
CA ILE A 39 27.14 -7.92 -10.89
C ILE A 39 26.43 -7.20 -9.74
N SER A 40 27.17 -6.56 -8.84
CA SER A 40 26.61 -5.82 -7.70
C SER A 40 27.55 -4.70 -7.25
N SER A 41 27.05 -3.76 -6.46
CA SER A 41 27.85 -2.68 -5.84
C SER A 41 27.61 -2.56 -4.34
N GLY A 42 28.47 -1.81 -3.65
CA GLY A 42 28.31 -1.38 -2.26
C GLY A 42 27.98 -2.50 -1.27
N GLY A 43 27.01 -2.25 -0.39
CA GLY A 43 26.61 -3.19 0.66
C GLY A 43 26.05 -4.51 0.13
N THR A 44 25.41 -4.52 -1.04
CA THR A 44 24.90 -5.74 -1.68
C THR A 44 26.04 -6.64 -2.14
N TYR A 45 27.08 -6.04 -2.76
CA TYR A 45 28.26 -6.79 -3.18
C TYR A 45 28.97 -7.46 -2.00
N LYS A 46 29.17 -6.70 -0.91
CA LYS A 46 29.78 -7.20 0.33
C LYS A 46 29.01 -8.38 0.90
N GLU A 47 27.68 -8.30 0.94
CA GLU A 47 26.83 -9.38 1.47
C GLU A 47 26.87 -10.64 0.58
N ILE A 48 26.81 -10.49 -0.75
CA ILE A 48 26.91 -11.64 -1.68
C ILE A 48 28.25 -12.37 -1.51
N LYS A 49 29.35 -11.63 -1.34
CA LYS A 49 30.69 -12.18 -1.09
C LYS A 49 30.78 -12.88 0.26
N LYS A 50 30.22 -12.27 1.32
CA LYS A 50 30.12 -12.87 2.66
C LYS A 50 29.36 -14.20 2.65
N LEU A 51 28.32 -14.31 1.83
CA LEU A 51 27.55 -15.55 1.64
C LEU A 51 28.27 -16.61 0.78
N GLY A 52 29.50 -16.36 0.33
CA GLY A 52 30.33 -17.31 -0.43
C GLY A 52 30.01 -17.42 -1.91
N TYR A 53 29.31 -16.43 -2.50
CA TYR A 53 28.95 -16.45 -3.92
C TYR A 53 29.92 -15.60 -4.76
N LYS A 54 30.15 -16.01 -6.01
CA LYS A 54 30.92 -15.23 -6.99
C LYS A 54 30.10 -14.02 -7.41
N CYS A 55 30.70 -12.85 -7.35
CA CYS A 55 30.10 -11.59 -7.75
C CYS A 55 31.17 -10.67 -8.34
N ASN A 56 30.87 -10.03 -9.46
CA ASN A 56 31.66 -8.96 -10.03
C ASN A 56 31.20 -7.64 -9.42
N GLU A 57 32.16 -6.81 -9.04
CA GLU A 57 31.86 -5.47 -8.55
C GLU A 57 31.53 -4.55 -9.73
N VAL A 58 30.55 -3.66 -9.55
CA VAL A 58 30.14 -2.71 -10.60
C VAL A 58 31.32 -1.87 -11.09
N SER A 59 32.17 -1.35 -10.21
CA SER A 59 33.33 -0.54 -10.58
C SER A 59 34.30 -1.27 -11.51
N LYS A 60 34.56 -2.56 -11.23
CA LYS A 60 35.35 -3.44 -12.10
C LYS A 60 34.63 -3.78 -13.39
N PHE A 61 33.31 -3.90 -13.35
CA PHE A 61 32.52 -4.14 -14.56
C PHE A 61 32.50 -2.92 -15.48
N THR A 62 32.43 -1.70 -14.94
CA THR A 62 32.37 -0.45 -15.70
C THR A 62 33.73 0.13 -16.04
N ASN A 63 34.79 -0.29 -15.35
CA ASN A 63 36.10 0.38 -15.32
C ASN A 63 35.97 1.85 -14.86
N SER A 64 35.09 2.10 -13.90
CA SER A 64 34.85 3.44 -13.34
C SER A 64 34.79 3.33 -11.82
N SER A 65 35.54 4.20 -11.13
CA SER A 65 35.54 4.27 -9.67
C SER A 65 34.21 4.83 -9.14
N GLU A 66 33.89 4.48 -7.90
CA GLU A 66 32.76 5.09 -7.20
C GLU A 66 33.13 6.53 -6.82
N ILE A 67 32.30 7.49 -7.22
CA ILE A 67 32.49 8.92 -6.93
C ILE A 67 31.23 9.49 -6.27
N LEU A 68 31.34 10.68 -5.67
CA LEU A 68 30.23 11.41 -5.03
C LEU A 68 29.49 10.54 -4.01
N GLU A 69 30.25 9.83 -3.17
CA GLU A 69 29.74 8.96 -2.10
C GLU A 69 28.75 7.88 -2.61
N GLY A 70 28.91 7.46 -3.87
CA GLY A 70 28.10 6.40 -4.46
C GLY A 70 26.81 6.85 -5.13
N ARG A 71 26.56 8.16 -5.24
CA ARG A 71 25.37 8.72 -5.92
C ARG A 71 25.26 8.32 -7.38
N VAL A 72 26.37 8.09 -8.06
CA VAL A 72 26.41 7.81 -9.52
C VAL A 72 26.98 6.43 -9.87
N LYS A 73 27.00 5.49 -8.91
CA LYS A 73 27.67 4.18 -9.07
C LYS A 73 27.14 3.31 -10.22
N THR A 74 25.84 3.36 -10.52
CA THR A 74 25.20 2.53 -11.56
C THR A 74 24.76 3.31 -12.79
N LEU A 75 24.89 4.64 -12.77
CA LEU A 75 24.49 5.54 -13.86
C LEU A 75 25.55 5.56 -14.96
N HIS A 76 25.82 4.40 -15.54
CA HIS A 76 26.89 4.21 -16.51
C HIS A 76 26.37 3.62 -17.83
N PRO A 77 26.81 4.12 -19.01
CA PRO A 77 26.37 3.62 -20.31
C PRO A 77 26.56 2.11 -20.49
N LYS A 78 27.66 1.52 -20.00
CA LYS A 78 27.90 0.07 -20.06
C LYS A 78 26.80 -0.76 -19.36
N ILE A 79 26.27 -0.27 -18.24
CA ILE A 79 25.18 -0.94 -17.51
C ILE A 79 23.87 -0.75 -18.27
N HIS A 80 23.51 0.50 -18.57
CA HIS A 80 22.24 0.80 -19.23
C HIS A 80 22.16 0.26 -20.65
N ALA A 81 23.26 0.22 -21.41
CA ALA A 81 23.30 -0.44 -22.71
C ALA A 81 23.17 -1.96 -22.59
N GLY A 82 23.79 -2.56 -21.56
CA GLY A 82 23.60 -3.98 -21.24
C GLY A 82 22.14 -4.33 -20.96
N ILE A 83 21.38 -3.41 -20.35
CA ILE A 83 19.95 -3.57 -20.08
C ILE A 83 19.11 -3.25 -21.32
N LEU A 84 19.25 -2.06 -21.90
CA LEU A 84 18.31 -1.47 -22.86
C LEU A 84 18.48 -1.91 -24.32
N ASN A 85 19.58 -2.58 -24.68
CA ASN A 85 19.76 -2.95 -26.08
C ASN A 85 18.71 -3.99 -26.51
N LYS A 86 18.05 -3.75 -27.66
CA LYS A 86 17.10 -4.69 -28.25
C LYS A 86 17.88 -5.86 -28.83
N ARG A 87 17.73 -7.06 -28.25
CA ARG A 87 18.58 -8.21 -28.56
C ARG A 87 18.40 -8.71 -29.99
N ASN A 88 17.27 -8.41 -30.64
CA ASN A 88 17.00 -8.82 -32.02
C ASN A 88 17.34 -7.72 -33.07
N ASN A 89 17.78 -6.53 -32.65
CA ASN A 89 18.11 -5.43 -33.56
C ASN A 89 19.58 -5.50 -34.02
N LYS A 90 19.82 -5.53 -35.35
CA LYS A 90 21.17 -5.65 -35.95
C LYS A 90 22.09 -4.49 -35.57
N SER A 91 21.59 -3.25 -35.54
CA SER A 91 22.37 -2.06 -35.19
C SER A 91 22.83 -2.11 -33.73
N HIS A 92 21.93 -2.43 -32.81
CA HIS A 92 22.25 -2.58 -31.39
C HIS A 92 23.29 -3.69 -31.15
N LYS A 93 23.15 -4.85 -31.80
CA LYS A 93 24.15 -5.93 -31.73
C LYS A 93 25.54 -5.45 -32.17
N LYS A 94 25.63 -4.71 -33.29
CA LYS A 94 26.89 -4.15 -33.80
C LYS A 94 27.53 -3.20 -32.79
N GLN A 95 26.75 -2.29 -32.21
CA GLN A 95 27.23 -1.33 -31.21
C GLN A 95 27.75 -2.03 -29.94
N MET A 96 26.99 -2.99 -29.40
CA MET A 96 27.40 -3.77 -28.22
C MET A 96 28.71 -4.51 -28.45
N ARG A 97 28.89 -5.12 -29.64
CA ARG A 97 30.14 -5.81 -30.03
C ARG A 97 31.31 -4.84 -30.12
N LEU A 98 31.14 -3.71 -30.82
CA LEU A 98 32.20 -2.70 -30.99
C LEU A 98 32.68 -2.12 -29.65
N LYS A 99 31.75 -1.85 -28.73
CA LYS A 99 32.06 -1.34 -27.39
C LYS A 99 32.47 -2.43 -26.40
N LYS A 100 32.45 -3.71 -26.81
CA LYS A 100 32.69 -4.88 -25.94
C LYS A 100 31.83 -4.86 -24.67
N TYR A 101 30.56 -4.48 -24.84
CA TYR A 101 29.59 -4.47 -23.75
C TYR A 101 28.87 -5.81 -23.66
N GLU A 102 28.54 -6.21 -22.44
CA GLU A 102 27.81 -7.44 -22.17
C GLU A 102 26.34 -7.16 -21.88
N ASN A 103 25.49 -8.14 -22.14
CA ASN A 103 24.07 -8.08 -21.81
C ASN A 103 23.86 -8.26 -20.30
N ILE A 104 22.79 -7.63 -19.79
CA ILE A 104 22.25 -7.86 -18.46
C ILE A 104 20.81 -8.35 -18.67
N ASP A 105 20.50 -9.56 -18.21
CA ASP A 105 19.25 -10.25 -18.53
C ASP A 105 18.28 -10.26 -17.35
N LEU A 106 18.80 -10.03 -16.14
CA LEU A 106 18.04 -9.92 -14.90
C LEU A 106 18.50 -8.71 -14.11
N VAL A 107 17.56 -7.90 -13.63
CA VAL A 107 17.83 -6.76 -12.74
C VAL A 107 17.01 -6.94 -11.48
N ILE A 108 17.67 -7.08 -10.33
CA ILE A 108 17.04 -7.20 -9.01
C ILE A 108 17.36 -5.94 -8.22
N VAL A 109 16.36 -5.10 -8.00
CA VAL A 109 16.50 -3.83 -7.27
C VAL A 109 15.30 -3.67 -6.37
N ASN A 110 15.49 -3.69 -5.06
CA ASN A 110 14.43 -3.26 -4.14
C ASN A 110 14.75 -1.87 -3.58
N PHE A 111 13.76 -0.99 -3.62
CA PHE A 111 13.87 0.33 -3.03
C PHE A 111 13.94 0.16 -1.52
N TYR A 112 14.83 0.88 -0.85
CA TYR A 112 14.58 1.14 0.57
C TYR A 112 13.32 2.00 0.62
N PRO A 113 12.26 1.58 1.33
CA PRO A 113 11.02 2.35 1.33
C PRO A 113 11.33 3.75 1.86
N PHE A 114 11.24 4.77 0.99
CA PHE A 114 11.49 6.16 1.36
C PHE A 114 10.57 6.58 2.53
N GLU A 115 9.39 5.99 2.62
CA GLU A 115 8.46 6.06 3.75
C GLU A 115 9.09 5.66 5.09
N LYS A 116 9.94 4.62 5.12
CA LYS A 116 10.68 4.23 6.34
C LYS A 116 11.68 5.31 6.73
N THR A 117 12.31 6.00 5.79
CA THR A 117 13.18 7.15 6.08
C THR A 117 12.35 8.30 6.67
N LEU A 118 11.22 8.64 6.05
CA LEU A 118 10.31 9.68 6.55
C LEU A 118 9.76 9.37 7.95
N ALA A 119 9.57 8.09 8.28
CA ALA A 119 9.16 7.67 9.62
C ALA A 119 10.29 7.78 10.66
N LYS A 120 11.56 7.65 10.25
CA LYS A 120 12.73 7.63 11.15
C LYS A 120 13.30 9.00 11.45
N THR A 121 13.21 9.96 10.53
CA THR A 121 13.82 11.27 10.72
C THR A 121 12.99 12.39 10.12
N LYS A 122 13.04 13.55 10.77
CA LYS A 122 12.51 14.81 10.26
C LYS A 122 13.60 15.72 9.66
N ASN A 123 14.86 15.29 9.70
CA ASN A 123 15.98 16.08 9.18
C ASN A 123 15.95 16.10 7.64
N HIS A 124 15.77 17.28 7.06
CA HIS A 124 15.66 17.46 5.62
C HIS A 124 16.89 16.95 4.86
N LYS A 125 18.11 17.26 5.33
CA LYS A 125 19.34 16.82 4.65
C LYS A 125 19.39 15.30 4.56
N ASN A 126 19.13 14.61 5.67
CA ASN A 126 19.11 13.14 5.70
C ASN A 126 18.02 12.56 4.78
N ILE A 127 16.86 13.21 4.66
CA ILE A 127 15.80 12.76 3.76
C ILE A 127 16.25 12.89 2.31
N ILE A 128 16.88 14.00 1.92
CA ILE A 128 17.40 14.21 0.56
C ILE A 128 18.45 13.16 0.19
N GLU A 129 19.37 12.82 1.10
CA GLU A 129 20.37 11.78 0.85
C GLU A 129 19.78 10.39 0.58
N ASN A 130 18.56 10.13 1.06
CA ASN A 130 17.88 8.85 0.87
C ASN A 130 17.01 8.79 -0.39
N ILE A 131 17.01 9.85 -1.22
CA ILE A 131 16.35 9.81 -2.53
C ILE A 131 17.24 9.03 -3.50
N ASP A 132 16.85 7.81 -3.80
CA ASP A 132 17.52 6.95 -4.77
C ASP A 132 17.32 7.44 -6.21
N ILE A 133 18.42 7.60 -6.93
CA ILE A 133 18.44 7.94 -8.37
C ILE A 133 18.75 6.70 -9.21
N GLY A 134 19.73 5.90 -8.77
CA GLY A 134 20.24 4.75 -9.52
C GLY A 134 19.23 3.60 -9.56
N GLY A 135 18.56 3.32 -8.45
CA GLY A 135 17.54 2.28 -8.36
C GLY A 135 16.40 2.49 -9.36
N PRO A 136 15.70 3.63 -9.34
CA PRO A 136 14.62 3.89 -10.29
C PRO A 136 15.10 3.88 -11.73
N ALA A 137 16.31 4.38 -12.02
CA ALA A 137 16.89 4.33 -13.37
C ALA A 137 17.10 2.90 -13.87
N LEU A 138 17.61 1.99 -13.02
CA LEU A 138 17.80 0.57 -13.35
C LEU A 138 16.47 -0.15 -13.55
N VAL A 139 15.52 0.06 -12.64
CA VAL A 139 14.18 -0.55 -12.69
C VAL A 139 13.45 -0.13 -13.96
N ARG A 140 13.37 1.17 -14.24
CA ARG A 140 12.73 1.70 -15.47
C ARG A 140 13.41 1.21 -16.73
N ALA A 141 14.74 1.10 -16.74
CA ALA A 141 15.47 0.57 -17.88
C ALA A 141 15.14 -0.91 -18.16
N ALA A 142 15.10 -1.73 -17.11
CA ALA A 142 14.79 -3.15 -17.23
C ALA A 142 13.32 -3.38 -17.62
N ALA A 143 12.39 -2.69 -16.94
CA ALA A 143 10.96 -2.73 -17.25
C ALA A 143 10.69 -2.29 -18.70
N LYS A 144 11.26 -1.17 -19.16
CA LYS A 144 11.14 -0.73 -20.56
C LYS A 144 11.57 -1.80 -21.56
N ASN A 145 12.58 -2.61 -21.23
CA ASN A 145 13.10 -3.67 -22.10
C ASN A 145 12.63 -5.07 -21.71
N TYR A 146 11.40 -5.21 -21.18
CA TYR A 146 10.83 -6.49 -20.75
C TYR A 146 10.80 -7.57 -21.83
N ASN A 147 10.89 -7.21 -23.11
CA ASN A 147 11.04 -8.18 -24.21
C ASN A 147 12.27 -9.08 -24.03
N ASP A 148 13.35 -8.55 -23.44
CA ASP A 148 14.65 -9.21 -23.31
C ASP A 148 15.17 -9.30 -21.87
N VAL A 149 14.66 -8.48 -20.94
CA VAL A 149 15.18 -8.36 -19.57
C VAL A 149 14.08 -8.63 -18.54
N THR A 150 14.41 -9.39 -17.50
CA THR A 150 13.53 -9.61 -16.34
C THR A 150 13.88 -8.61 -15.24
N VAL A 151 12.88 -7.97 -14.63
CA VAL A 151 13.06 -7.02 -13.53
C VAL A 151 12.39 -7.56 -12.26
N ILE A 152 13.03 -7.41 -11.10
CA ILE A 152 12.48 -7.76 -9.81
C ILE A 152 12.62 -6.56 -8.89
N THR A 153 11.49 -6.08 -8.36
CA THR A 153 11.40 -4.88 -7.53
C THR A 153 11.15 -5.16 -6.05
N SER A 154 10.72 -6.38 -5.71
CA SER A 154 10.38 -6.75 -4.34
C SER A 154 10.81 -8.16 -3.95
N ILE A 155 10.94 -8.41 -2.64
CA ILE A 155 11.35 -9.71 -2.09
C ILE A 155 10.24 -10.76 -2.27
N GLU A 156 8.99 -10.32 -2.29
CA GLU A 156 7.80 -11.16 -2.47
C GLU A 156 7.81 -11.85 -3.85
N GLN A 157 8.44 -11.24 -4.85
CA GLN A 157 8.58 -11.79 -6.21
C GLN A 157 9.67 -12.88 -6.32
N TYR A 158 10.51 -13.08 -5.30
CA TYR A 158 11.62 -14.03 -5.39
C TYR A 158 11.16 -15.46 -5.61
N ASN A 159 10.08 -15.89 -4.94
CA ASN A 159 9.57 -17.24 -5.09
C ASN A 159 9.06 -17.48 -6.52
N GLU A 160 8.31 -16.53 -7.07
CA GLU A 160 7.80 -16.61 -8.45
C GLU A 160 8.95 -16.67 -9.46
N LEU A 161 10.00 -15.85 -9.29
CA LEU A 161 11.20 -15.93 -10.14
C LEU A 161 11.91 -17.30 -10.03
N ILE A 162 12.00 -17.85 -8.81
CA ILE A 162 12.66 -19.15 -8.60
C ILE A 162 11.88 -20.25 -9.31
N GLU A 163 10.56 -20.28 -9.16
CA GLU A 163 9.68 -21.24 -9.82
C GLU A 163 9.76 -21.11 -11.34
N GLU A 164 9.71 -19.88 -11.87
CA GLU A 164 9.86 -19.59 -13.30
C GLU A 164 11.19 -20.12 -13.85
N LEU A 165 12.32 -19.79 -13.18
CA LEU A 165 13.64 -20.27 -13.59
C LEU A 165 13.76 -21.81 -13.52
N GLN A 166 13.16 -22.44 -12.51
CA GLN A 166 13.17 -23.89 -12.37
C GLN A 166 12.37 -24.58 -13.47
N LYS A 167 11.14 -24.13 -13.70
CA LYS A 167 10.24 -24.63 -14.75
C LYS A 167 10.86 -24.49 -16.13
N ASN A 168 11.53 -23.37 -16.39
CA ASN A 168 12.00 -22.99 -17.71
C ASN A 168 13.53 -23.10 -17.89
N LYS A 169 14.19 -23.95 -17.09
CA LYS A 169 15.62 -24.30 -17.21
C LYS A 169 16.55 -23.07 -17.27
N GLY A 170 16.32 -22.09 -16.41
CA GLY A 170 17.10 -20.86 -16.30
C GLY A 170 16.67 -19.75 -17.25
N SER A 171 15.48 -19.85 -17.83
CA SER A 171 14.89 -18.85 -18.74
C SER A 171 13.61 -18.27 -18.17
N THR A 172 13.16 -17.13 -18.69
CA THR A 172 11.82 -16.58 -18.41
C THR A 172 11.01 -16.50 -19.70
N ASN A 173 9.69 -16.59 -19.58
CA ASN A 173 8.74 -16.34 -20.67
C ASN A 173 8.36 -14.85 -20.76
N ILE A 174 7.72 -14.44 -21.85
CA ILE A 174 7.40 -13.02 -22.09
C ILE A 174 6.28 -12.53 -21.17
N GLU A 175 5.29 -13.36 -20.91
CA GLU A 175 4.14 -13.02 -20.07
C GLU A 175 4.58 -12.69 -18.63
N PHE A 176 5.52 -13.47 -18.09
CA PHE A 176 6.16 -13.23 -16.79
C PHE A 176 6.95 -11.92 -16.76
N ARG A 177 7.75 -11.64 -17.80
CA ARG A 177 8.51 -10.38 -17.88
C ARG A 177 7.59 -9.16 -18.02
N GLN A 178 6.49 -9.30 -18.76
CA GLN A 178 5.51 -8.23 -18.93
C GLN A 178 4.80 -7.92 -17.60
N LYS A 179 4.34 -8.95 -16.88
CA LYS A 179 3.78 -8.81 -15.52
C LYS A 179 4.73 -8.06 -14.59
N LEU A 180 5.99 -8.49 -14.52
CA LEU A 180 6.99 -7.85 -13.66
C LEU A 180 7.34 -6.42 -14.11
N SER A 181 7.24 -6.12 -15.40
CA SER A 181 7.42 -4.76 -15.93
C SER A 181 6.29 -3.83 -15.50
N GLU A 182 5.04 -4.30 -15.50
CA GLU A 182 3.89 -3.56 -14.99
C GLU A 182 4.10 -3.21 -13.52
N GLU A 183 4.35 -4.22 -12.69
CA GLU A 183 4.62 -4.06 -11.25
C GLU A 183 5.84 -3.15 -11.00
N ALA A 184 6.88 -3.22 -11.84
CA ALA A 184 8.04 -2.36 -11.72
C ALA A 184 7.72 -0.87 -11.97
N PHE A 185 6.88 -0.56 -12.96
CA PHE A 185 6.45 0.81 -13.22
C PHE A 185 5.51 1.32 -12.13
N GLU A 186 4.60 0.48 -11.62
CA GLU A 186 3.78 0.79 -10.44
C GLU A 186 4.65 1.19 -9.25
N GLN A 187 5.68 0.40 -8.93
CA GLN A 187 6.58 0.69 -7.81
C GLN A 187 7.34 2.01 -7.99
N THR A 188 7.81 2.33 -9.20
CA THR A 188 8.49 3.61 -9.44
C THR A 188 7.54 4.80 -9.36
N ALA A 189 6.31 4.67 -9.87
CA ALA A 189 5.30 5.72 -9.76
C ALA A 189 4.88 5.95 -8.30
N TYR A 190 4.72 4.88 -7.53
CA TYR A 190 4.47 4.94 -6.09
C TYR A 190 5.61 5.66 -5.36
N TYR A 191 6.86 5.26 -5.60
CA TYR A 191 8.04 5.88 -5.01
C TYR A 191 8.10 7.40 -5.28
N ASP A 192 7.97 7.81 -6.55
CA ASP A 192 8.00 9.23 -6.93
C ASP A 192 6.82 10.02 -6.34
N SER A 193 5.65 9.38 -6.14
CA SER A 193 4.50 9.99 -5.49
C SER A 193 4.77 10.31 -4.02
N ILE A 194 5.48 9.45 -3.30
CA ILE A 194 5.87 9.67 -1.89
C ILE A 194 6.90 10.80 -1.81
N VAL A 195 7.91 10.80 -2.67
CA VAL A 195 8.91 11.87 -2.76
C VAL A 195 8.22 13.22 -3.03
N THR A 196 7.31 13.26 -4.02
CA THR A 196 6.53 14.46 -4.34
C THR A 196 5.70 14.92 -3.15
N ASN A 197 4.98 14.00 -2.49
CA ASN A 197 4.16 14.31 -1.32
C ASN A 197 4.99 14.87 -0.15
N TYR A 198 6.23 14.41 0.03
CA TYR A 198 7.15 14.99 1.01
C TYR A 198 7.43 16.47 0.73
N PHE A 199 7.77 16.84 -0.51
CA PHE A 199 8.05 18.23 -0.88
C PHE A 199 6.81 19.13 -0.82
N THR A 200 5.64 18.64 -1.25
CA THR A 200 4.39 19.42 -1.16
C THR A 200 3.98 19.65 0.30
N ASN A 201 4.13 18.64 1.17
CA ASN A 201 3.85 18.80 2.61
C ASN A 201 4.85 19.76 3.28
N ARG A 202 6.13 19.69 2.91
CA ARG A 202 7.16 20.59 3.42
C ARG A 202 6.89 22.06 3.07
N THR A 203 6.45 22.32 1.85
CA THR A 203 6.07 23.66 1.37
C THR A 203 4.66 24.08 1.77
N LYS A 204 3.92 23.20 2.48
CA LYS A 204 2.50 23.38 2.83
C LYS A 204 1.61 23.66 1.60
N ASN A 205 2.02 23.18 0.43
CA ASN A 205 1.25 23.32 -0.80
C ASN A 205 0.15 22.25 -0.86
N ILE A 206 -1.04 22.59 -0.34
CA ILE A 206 -2.19 21.68 -0.25
C ILE A 206 -2.75 21.34 -1.64
N PHE A 207 -2.75 22.33 -2.55
CA PHE A 207 -3.31 22.26 -3.90
C PHE A 207 -2.22 22.48 -4.96
N PRO A 208 -1.29 21.52 -5.14
CA PRO A 208 -0.23 21.64 -6.14
C PRO A 208 -0.81 21.62 -7.56
N LYS A 209 -0.07 22.20 -8.52
CA LYS A 209 -0.43 22.18 -9.96
C LYS A 209 -0.72 20.78 -10.51
N ARG A 210 -0.10 19.74 -9.92
CA ARG A 210 -0.37 18.32 -10.21
C ARG A 210 -0.65 17.61 -8.90
N LYS A 211 -1.85 17.05 -8.75
CA LYS A 211 -2.22 16.26 -7.58
C LYS A 211 -1.98 14.78 -7.86
N LEU A 212 -1.13 14.14 -7.05
CA LEU A 212 -0.89 12.71 -7.10
C LEU A 212 -1.70 12.03 -6.00
N ILE A 213 -2.49 11.03 -6.38
CA ILE A 213 -3.21 10.14 -5.46
C ILE A 213 -2.66 8.75 -5.70
N TYR A 214 -2.28 8.09 -4.62
CA TYR A 214 -1.75 6.73 -4.62
C TYR A 214 -2.46 5.90 -3.55
N GLY A 215 -2.38 4.59 -3.67
CA GLY A 215 -2.92 3.68 -2.68
C GLY A 215 -2.37 2.28 -2.90
N ASN A 216 -2.20 1.55 -1.81
CA ASN A 216 -1.78 0.16 -1.81
C ASN A 216 -3.02 -0.72 -1.71
N LEU A 217 -3.14 -1.69 -2.60
CA LEU A 217 -4.26 -2.63 -2.60
C LEU A 217 -4.30 -3.39 -1.26
N ILE A 218 -5.44 -3.34 -0.58
CA ILE A 218 -5.67 -4.14 0.63
C ILE A 218 -6.38 -5.43 0.25
N GLU A 219 -7.49 -5.33 -0.47
CA GLU A 219 -8.19 -6.50 -1.02
C GLU A 219 -9.09 -6.11 -2.20
N LYS A 220 -9.31 -7.08 -3.10
CA LYS A 220 -10.41 -7.03 -4.06
C LYS A 220 -11.72 -7.38 -3.34
N LEU A 221 -12.75 -6.59 -3.58
CA LEU A 221 -14.08 -6.79 -3.04
C LEU A 221 -14.89 -7.71 -3.95
N ARG A 222 -15.99 -8.24 -3.42
CA ARG A 222 -16.85 -9.16 -4.19
C ARG A 222 -17.49 -8.48 -5.41
N TYR A 223 -17.89 -7.23 -5.23
CA TYR A 223 -18.46 -6.32 -6.23
C TYR A 223 -18.47 -4.90 -5.62
N GLY A 224 -18.79 -3.90 -6.42
CA GLY A 224 -18.95 -2.49 -6.02
C GLY A 224 -20.25 -2.23 -5.27
N GLU A 225 -20.85 -1.08 -5.50
CA GLU A 225 -22.15 -0.75 -4.90
C GLU A 225 -23.24 -1.72 -5.38
N ASN A 226 -23.15 -2.15 -6.64
CA ASN A 226 -24.04 -3.11 -7.29
C ASN A 226 -23.27 -4.35 -7.79
N PRO A 227 -23.93 -5.54 -7.91
CA PRO A 227 -23.27 -6.80 -8.25
C PRO A 227 -22.50 -6.84 -9.57
N HIS A 228 -22.88 -6.02 -10.55
CA HIS A 228 -22.23 -5.97 -11.87
C HIS A 228 -20.97 -5.08 -11.89
N GLN A 229 -20.68 -4.38 -10.80
CA GLN A 229 -19.52 -3.49 -10.69
C GLN A 229 -18.37 -4.23 -9.99
N GLU A 230 -17.15 -4.09 -10.49
CA GLU A 230 -15.96 -4.56 -9.78
C GLU A 230 -15.50 -3.52 -8.74
N ALA A 231 -14.89 -3.97 -7.64
CA ALA A 231 -14.35 -3.05 -6.64
C ALA A 231 -13.16 -3.62 -5.88
N ALA A 232 -12.39 -2.70 -5.30
CA ALA A 232 -11.26 -2.98 -4.44
C ALA A 232 -11.13 -1.85 -3.42
N ILE A 233 -10.49 -2.14 -2.28
CA ILE A 233 -10.15 -1.14 -1.27
C ILE A 233 -8.63 -0.95 -1.22
N TYR A 234 -8.21 0.32 -1.21
CA TYR A 234 -6.82 0.74 -1.18
C TYR A 234 -6.53 1.55 0.09
N SER A 235 -5.28 1.52 0.56
CA SER A 235 -4.82 2.28 1.73
C SER A 235 -3.52 3.04 1.44
N TYR A 236 -3.38 4.21 2.05
CA TYR A 236 -2.12 4.96 2.05
C TYR A 236 -1.00 4.30 2.89
N ASN A 237 -1.30 3.40 3.85
CA ASN A 237 -0.30 2.88 4.79
C ASN A 237 -0.24 1.33 4.84
N ASN A 238 -0.60 0.62 3.77
CA ASN A 238 -0.67 -0.86 3.71
C ASN A 238 -1.60 -1.51 4.77
N SER A 239 -2.41 -0.72 5.47
CA SER A 239 -3.30 -1.16 6.55
C SER A 239 -4.51 -0.22 6.62
N LEU A 240 -5.67 -0.74 7.02
CA LEU A 240 -6.87 0.06 7.28
C LEU A 240 -6.96 0.54 8.74
N ASP A 241 -6.04 0.11 9.59
CA ASP A 241 -5.99 0.37 11.03
C ASP A 241 -7.27 -0.06 11.80
N ILE A 242 -8.03 -0.98 11.19
CA ILE A 242 -9.16 -1.71 11.75
C ILE A 242 -8.91 -3.20 11.61
N VAL A 243 -9.44 -4.01 12.53
CA VAL A 243 -9.29 -5.46 12.51
C VAL A 243 -10.65 -6.12 12.51
N GLN A 244 -10.90 -6.99 11.53
CA GLN A 244 -12.09 -7.83 11.51
C GLN A 244 -11.87 -9.07 12.38
N LEU A 245 -12.60 -9.15 13.51
CA LEU A 245 -12.49 -10.24 14.49
C LEU A 245 -13.41 -11.44 14.17
N HIS A 246 -14.43 -11.23 13.35
CA HIS A 246 -15.43 -12.24 12.97
C HIS A 246 -16.22 -11.84 11.73
N GLY A 247 -16.92 -12.81 11.13
CA GLY A 247 -17.96 -12.58 10.13
C GLY A 247 -17.51 -12.77 8.69
N LYS A 248 -18.44 -12.50 7.77
CA LYS A 248 -18.18 -12.51 6.32
C LYS A 248 -17.24 -11.37 5.91
N LYS A 249 -16.56 -11.50 4.78
CA LYS A 249 -15.83 -10.37 4.18
C LYS A 249 -16.73 -9.13 4.01
N LEU A 250 -16.13 -7.95 4.16
CA LEU A 250 -16.81 -6.67 3.97
C LEU A 250 -17.12 -6.45 2.47
N SER A 251 -18.35 -6.03 2.16
CA SER A 251 -18.71 -5.54 0.83
C SER A 251 -18.31 -4.06 0.66
N TYR A 252 -18.44 -3.53 -0.56
CA TYR A 252 -18.26 -2.10 -0.81
C TYR A 252 -19.18 -1.23 0.07
N ASN A 253 -20.48 -1.53 0.09
CA ASN A 253 -21.45 -0.80 0.92
C ASN A 253 -21.16 -0.95 2.43
N ASN A 254 -20.66 -2.11 2.85
CA ASN A 254 -20.22 -2.29 4.23
C ASN A 254 -19.06 -1.36 4.59
N TYR A 255 -18.09 -1.16 3.70
CA TYR A 255 -17.02 -0.19 3.92
C TYR A 255 -17.55 1.24 3.94
N ASN A 256 -18.47 1.60 3.03
CA ASN A 256 -19.07 2.94 3.00
C ASN A 256 -19.81 3.29 4.31
N ASP A 257 -20.65 2.38 4.78
CA ASP A 257 -21.41 2.55 6.03
C ASP A 257 -20.48 2.51 7.24
N LEU A 258 -19.45 1.65 7.23
CA LEU A 258 -18.44 1.56 8.30
C LEU A 258 -17.66 2.87 8.44
N TYR A 259 -17.22 3.47 7.33
CA TYR A 259 -16.50 4.74 7.37
C TYR A 259 -17.40 5.90 7.77
N SER A 260 -18.66 5.90 7.32
CA SER A 260 -19.66 6.87 7.77
C SER A 260 -19.89 6.78 9.29
N ALA A 261 -20.10 5.58 9.81
CA ALA A 261 -20.29 5.34 11.24
C ALA A 261 -19.06 5.77 12.05
N LEU A 262 -17.85 5.42 11.60
CA LEU A 262 -16.60 5.84 12.24
C LEU A 262 -16.40 7.36 12.19
N ASN A 263 -16.70 8.02 11.08
CA ASN A 263 -16.54 9.47 10.95
C ASN A 263 -17.48 10.23 11.87
N ILE A 264 -18.74 9.82 11.98
CA ILE A 264 -19.69 10.39 12.94
C ILE A 264 -19.22 10.08 14.37
N SER A 265 -18.82 8.84 14.64
CA SER A 265 -18.41 8.41 15.98
C SER A 265 -17.19 9.16 16.52
N LYS A 266 -16.35 9.72 15.63
CA LYS A 266 -15.18 10.56 15.97
C LYS A 266 -15.55 11.97 16.42
N THR A 267 -16.69 12.53 16.00
CA THR A 267 -17.12 13.87 16.42
C THR A 267 -17.72 13.87 17.82
N LEU A 268 -18.08 12.69 18.32
CA LEU A 268 -18.65 12.50 19.65
C LEU A 268 -17.57 12.50 20.75
N PRO A 269 -17.94 12.88 21.99
CA PRO A 269 -17.06 12.75 23.13
C PRO A 269 -16.47 11.35 23.25
N LYS A 270 -15.17 11.30 23.51
CA LYS A 270 -14.43 10.04 23.65
C LYS A 270 -15.06 9.17 24.74
N ASN A 271 -15.16 7.88 24.47
CA ASN A 271 -15.68 6.86 25.37
C ASN A 271 -17.18 6.95 25.74
N LEU A 272 -17.98 7.72 24.99
CA LEU A 272 -19.42 7.93 25.28
C LEU A 272 -20.34 7.69 24.08
N GLY A 273 -19.81 7.82 22.87
CA GLY A 273 -20.57 7.88 21.64
C GLY A 273 -21.03 6.52 21.13
N THR A 274 -22.33 6.39 20.87
CA THR A 274 -22.91 5.32 20.06
C THR A 274 -23.57 5.92 18.83
N VAL A 275 -23.28 5.36 17.65
CA VAL A 275 -23.84 5.78 16.36
C VAL A 275 -24.42 4.54 15.68
N ILE A 276 -25.63 4.66 15.15
CA ILE A 276 -26.24 3.65 14.28
C ILE A 276 -26.41 4.27 12.89
N VAL A 277 -25.91 3.59 11.86
CA VAL A 277 -25.91 4.03 10.45
C VAL A 277 -26.56 2.98 9.56
N LYS A 278 -27.26 3.43 8.51
CA LYS A 278 -27.70 2.60 7.39
C LYS A 278 -27.59 3.41 6.10
N HIS A 279 -26.96 2.86 5.06
CA HIS A 279 -26.75 3.54 3.77
C HIS A 279 -26.10 4.92 3.94
N ALA A 280 -25.00 4.97 4.69
CA ALA A 280 -24.22 6.16 5.07
C ALA A 280 -24.97 7.22 5.90
N ASN A 281 -26.25 7.01 6.23
CA ASN A 281 -27.06 7.95 6.99
C ASN A 281 -27.21 7.51 8.46
N PRO A 282 -27.09 8.43 9.44
CA PRO A 282 -27.32 8.10 10.85
C PRO A 282 -28.80 7.86 11.12
N CYS A 283 -29.14 6.67 11.63
CA CYS A 283 -30.47 6.35 12.16
C CYS A 283 -30.63 6.80 13.61
N GLY A 284 -29.52 6.90 14.36
CA GLY A 284 -29.55 7.34 15.75
C GLY A 284 -28.17 7.52 16.36
N VAL A 285 -28.07 8.48 17.28
CA VAL A 285 -26.82 8.86 17.94
C VAL A 285 -27.05 9.13 19.42
N SER A 286 -26.12 8.73 20.28
CA SER A 286 -26.17 9.03 21.71
C SER A 286 -24.79 9.24 22.31
N ILE A 287 -24.72 10.04 23.38
CA ILE A 287 -23.50 10.33 24.15
C ILE A 287 -23.70 10.08 25.65
N HIS A 288 -24.51 9.09 26.00
CA HIS A 288 -24.84 8.79 27.39
C HIS A 288 -23.65 8.18 28.16
N LYS A 289 -23.53 8.50 29.46
CA LYS A 289 -22.46 7.99 30.34
C LYS A 289 -22.49 6.48 30.52
N ASP A 290 -23.67 5.92 30.72
CA ASP A 290 -23.85 4.46 30.68
C ASP A 290 -23.88 3.98 29.24
N LYS A 291 -23.01 3.02 28.92
CA LYS A 291 -22.75 2.51 27.56
C LYS A 291 -23.95 1.75 26.99
N VAL A 292 -24.68 1.04 27.85
CA VAL A 292 -25.87 0.29 27.45
C VAL A 292 -27.01 1.25 27.16
N GLU A 293 -27.21 2.25 28.02
CA GLU A 293 -28.19 3.30 27.79
C GLU A 293 -27.82 4.19 26.60
N SER A 294 -26.53 4.42 26.33
CA SER A 294 -26.06 5.10 25.10
C SER A 294 -26.54 4.34 23.86
N TYR A 295 -26.33 3.02 23.82
CA TYR A 295 -26.86 2.18 22.73
C TYR A 295 -28.38 2.21 22.64
N LYS A 296 -29.09 2.01 23.75
CA LYS A 296 -30.56 1.99 23.73
C LYS A 296 -31.15 3.32 23.27
N LYS A 297 -30.59 4.45 23.69
CA LYS A 297 -31.03 5.78 23.26
C LYS A 297 -30.76 6.03 21.77
N ALA A 298 -29.60 5.58 21.27
CA ALA A 298 -29.32 5.66 19.84
C ALA A 298 -30.32 4.81 19.04
N LEU A 299 -30.59 3.59 19.49
CA LEU A 299 -31.56 2.69 18.86
C LEU A 299 -32.99 3.25 18.90
N ALA A 300 -33.40 3.84 20.01
CA ALA A 300 -34.75 4.38 20.20
C ALA A 300 -35.08 5.55 19.26
N CYS A 301 -34.09 6.17 18.60
CA CYS A 301 -34.31 7.23 17.62
C CYS A 301 -35.10 6.71 16.41
N ASP A 302 -34.67 5.57 15.85
CA ASP A 302 -35.36 4.89 14.75
C ASP A 302 -35.00 3.39 14.73
N PRO A 303 -35.73 2.57 15.51
CA PRO A 303 -35.49 1.14 15.57
C PRO A 303 -35.73 0.41 14.24
N VAL A 304 -36.62 0.94 13.39
CA VAL A 304 -36.98 0.33 12.11
C VAL A 304 -35.82 0.48 11.13
N SER A 305 -35.27 1.69 11.00
CA SER A 305 -34.10 1.92 10.16
C SER A 305 -32.85 1.27 10.72
N ALA A 306 -32.70 1.14 12.04
CA ALA A 306 -31.57 0.46 12.66
C ALA A 306 -31.44 -1.02 12.28
N PHE A 307 -32.53 -1.69 11.90
CA PHE A 307 -32.52 -3.08 11.49
C PHE A 307 -31.69 -3.30 10.22
N GLY A 308 -30.68 -4.16 10.30
CA GLY A 308 -29.70 -4.40 9.24
C GLY A 308 -28.66 -3.28 9.09
N GLY A 309 -28.63 -2.32 10.01
CA GLY A 309 -27.64 -1.24 10.01
C GLY A 309 -26.28 -1.67 10.57
N ILE A 310 -25.45 -0.65 10.78
CA ILE A 310 -24.16 -0.72 11.46
C ILE A 310 -24.24 0.05 12.76
N VAL A 311 -23.72 -0.52 13.84
CA VAL A 311 -23.57 0.17 15.12
C VAL A 311 -22.09 0.37 15.43
N SER A 312 -21.72 1.62 15.75
CA SER A 312 -20.37 2.02 16.14
C SER A 312 -20.36 2.59 17.54
N CYS A 313 -19.54 2.00 18.41
CA CYS A 313 -19.28 2.48 19.76
C CYS A 313 -17.84 2.99 19.86
N ASN A 314 -17.62 4.26 20.21
CA ASN A 314 -16.26 4.80 20.44
C ASN A 314 -15.65 4.43 21.80
N PHE A 315 -16.08 3.29 22.35
CA PHE A 315 -15.65 2.70 23.61
C PHE A 315 -15.60 1.18 23.48
N LYS A 316 -15.02 0.54 24.50
CA LYS A 316 -14.94 -0.93 24.59
C LYS A 316 -16.33 -1.54 24.75
N VAL A 317 -16.66 -2.52 23.91
CA VAL A 317 -17.93 -3.26 23.98
C VAL A 317 -17.82 -4.34 25.05
N SER A 318 -18.63 -4.18 26.11
CA SER A 318 -18.65 -5.10 27.24
C SER A 318 -19.61 -6.27 27.05
N LYS A 319 -19.51 -7.30 27.90
CA LYS A 319 -20.47 -8.42 27.94
C LYS A 319 -21.92 -7.93 28.00
N ARG A 320 -22.22 -6.99 28.91
CA ARG A 320 -23.58 -6.46 29.12
C ARG A 320 -24.12 -5.78 27.86
N LEU A 321 -23.29 -4.98 27.20
CA LEU A 321 -23.69 -4.32 25.95
C LEU A 321 -23.86 -5.32 24.80
N ALA A 322 -22.98 -6.32 24.69
CA ALA A 322 -23.07 -7.35 23.66
C ALA A 322 -24.38 -8.15 23.74
N ILE A 323 -24.91 -8.40 24.95
CA ILE A 323 -26.22 -9.04 25.13
C ILE A 323 -27.33 -8.21 24.47
N GLU A 324 -27.33 -6.90 24.71
CA GLU A 324 -28.33 -5.98 24.14
C GLU A 324 -28.18 -5.85 22.62
N LEU A 325 -26.96 -5.66 22.12
CA LEU A 325 -26.67 -5.60 20.69
C LEU A 325 -27.12 -6.86 19.94
N ASN A 326 -27.03 -8.03 20.58
CA ASN A 326 -27.39 -9.30 19.96
C ASN A 326 -28.91 -9.48 19.78
N LYS A 327 -29.75 -8.67 20.44
CA LYS A 327 -31.22 -8.72 20.30
C LYS A 327 -31.70 -8.25 18.93
N ILE A 328 -30.95 -7.36 18.28
CA ILE A 328 -31.29 -6.81 16.96
C ILE A 328 -30.34 -7.35 15.89
N PHE A 329 -30.81 -7.39 14.65
CA PHE A 329 -29.95 -7.70 13.52
C PHE A 329 -29.15 -6.45 13.11
N PHE A 330 -27.83 -6.50 13.33
CA PHE A 330 -26.87 -5.58 12.73
C PHE A 330 -26.01 -6.35 11.74
N GLU A 331 -25.64 -5.71 10.63
CA GLU A 331 -24.65 -6.27 9.71
C GLU A 331 -23.23 -6.17 10.29
N ILE A 332 -22.93 -5.06 10.98
CA ILE A 332 -21.61 -4.75 11.53
C ILE A 332 -21.74 -4.13 12.92
N ILE A 333 -20.92 -4.60 13.84
CA ILE A 333 -20.68 -3.99 15.15
C ILE A 333 -19.24 -3.53 15.21
N ILE A 334 -19.05 -2.24 15.45
CA ILE A 334 -17.74 -1.59 15.57
C ILE A 334 -17.53 -1.16 17.01
N GLY A 335 -16.35 -1.45 17.56
CA GLY A 335 -15.98 -1.06 18.92
C GLY A 335 -14.55 -0.57 19.00
N SER A 336 -14.26 0.31 19.96
CA SER A 336 -12.88 0.59 20.42
C SER A 336 -12.43 -0.49 21.40
N GLY A 337 -12.41 -1.73 20.91
CA GLY A 337 -12.08 -2.94 21.66
C GLY A 337 -13.30 -3.70 22.15
N PHE A 338 -13.08 -4.97 22.54
CA PHE A 338 -14.13 -5.88 23.00
C PHE A 338 -13.66 -6.69 24.20
N ASP A 339 -14.58 -7.02 25.12
CA ASP A 339 -14.36 -8.09 26.09
C ASP A 339 -14.39 -9.47 25.40
N LYS A 340 -13.69 -10.46 25.96
CA LYS A 340 -13.67 -11.83 25.40
C LYS A 340 -15.08 -12.44 25.39
N GLU A 341 -15.84 -12.20 26.44
CA GLU A 341 -17.23 -12.65 26.58
C GLU A 341 -18.15 -11.93 25.58
N ALA A 342 -17.89 -10.65 25.31
CA ALA A 342 -18.64 -9.87 24.31
C ALA A 342 -18.47 -10.48 22.91
N ILE A 343 -17.24 -10.79 22.51
CA ILE A 343 -16.97 -11.46 21.23
C ILE A 343 -17.70 -12.80 21.17
N THR A 344 -17.65 -13.59 22.23
CA THR A 344 -18.30 -14.91 22.30
C THR A 344 -19.81 -14.81 22.09
N ILE A 345 -20.46 -13.81 22.69
CA ILE A 345 -21.91 -13.56 22.55
C ILE A 345 -22.24 -13.15 21.12
N LEU A 346 -21.51 -12.17 20.56
CA LEU A 346 -21.79 -11.65 19.22
C LEU A 346 -21.53 -12.70 18.14
N LYS A 347 -20.52 -13.57 18.31
CA LYS A 347 -20.19 -14.67 17.39
C LYS A 347 -21.31 -15.70 17.20
N LYS A 348 -22.31 -15.73 18.09
CA LYS A 348 -23.51 -16.57 17.91
C LYS A 348 -24.23 -16.26 16.59
N LYS A 349 -24.15 -15.03 16.08
CA LYS A 349 -24.61 -14.69 14.73
C LYS A 349 -23.49 -14.98 13.72
N LYS A 350 -23.61 -16.05 12.95
CA LYS A 350 -22.58 -16.51 11.99
C LYS A 350 -22.10 -15.41 11.03
N ASN A 351 -23.00 -14.56 10.57
CA ASN A 351 -22.73 -13.59 9.50
C ASN A 351 -22.32 -12.20 9.99
N ILE A 352 -22.45 -11.90 11.29
CA ILE A 352 -22.19 -10.56 11.81
C ILE A 352 -20.71 -10.22 11.72
N ARG A 353 -20.39 -9.00 11.33
CA ARG A 353 -19.02 -8.52 11.26
C ARG A 353 -18.69 -7.78 12.55
N ILE A 354 -17.65 -8.24 13.24
CA ILE A 354 -17.17 -7.60 14.46
C ILE A 354 -15.87 -6.90 14.09
N ILE A 355 -15.85 -5.57 14.19
CA ILE A 355 -14.72 -4.74 13.79
C ILE A 355 -14.13 -4.03 15.01
N ASP A 356 -12.86 -4.27 15.28
CA ASP A 356 -12.09 -3.54 16.27
C ASP A 356 -11.39 -2.34 15.62
N ALA A 357 -11.75 -1.14 16.08
CA ALA A 357 -11.20 0.12 15.62
C ALA A 357 -10.29 0.79 16.67
N SER A 358 -9.81 0.04 17.67
CA SER A 358 -8.93 0.58 18.73
C SER A 358 -7.64 1.22 18.21
N ASN A 359 -7.11 0.68 17.11
CA ASN A 359 -5.87 1.15 16.50
C ASN A 359 -6.09 2.24 15.44
N LEU A 360 -7.34 2.61 15.17
CA LEU A 360 -7.67 3.56 14.12
C LEU A 360 -7.08 4.93 14.46
N LYS A 361 -5.99 5.28 13.78
CA LYS A 361 -5.38 6.60 13.91
C LYS A 361 -6.17 7.58 13.08
N ILE A 362 -6.76 8.58 13.74
CA ILE A 362 -7.45 9.67 13.07
C ILE A 362 -6.38 10.53 12.39
N LYS A 363 -6.21 10.34 11.10
CA LYS A 363 -5.46 11.25 10.23
C LYS A 363 -6.46 12.18 9.57
N ASN A 364 -6.19 13.48 9.60
CA ASN A 364 -6.93 14.50 8.86
C ASN A 364 -6.60 14.36 7.36
N LEU A 365 -7.15 13.33 6.74
CA LEU A 365 -6.99 13.10 5.31
C LEU A 365 -7.99 13.99 4.57
N HIS A 366 -7.57 14.44 3.40
CA HIS A 366 -8.40 15.21 2.50
C HIS A 366 -9.42 14.28 1.84
N ASN A 367 -10.63 14.79 1.62
CA ASN A 367 -11.64 14.07 0.88
C ASN A 367 -11.35 14.21 -0.61
N VAL A 368 -11.48 13.09 -1.33
CA VAL A 368 -11.38 13.05 -2.78
C VAL A 368 -12.68 12.46 -3.31
N ILE A 369 -13.32 13.18 -4.23
CA ILE A 369 -14.44 12.68 -5.01
C ILE A 369 -14.00 12.70 -6.46
N SER A 370 -14.14 11.59 -7.16
CA SER A 370 -13.93 11.52 -8.60
C SER A 370 -15.29 11.48 -9.28
N ASN A 371 -15.45 12.27 -10.33
CA ASN A 371 -16.65 12.24 -11.16
C ASN A 371 -16.29 12.57 -12.61
N PHE A 372 -16.90 11.86 -13.56
CA PHE A 372 -16.60 11.94 -14.99
C PHE A 372 -15.09 11.90 -15.27
N ASN A 373 -14.52 13.00 -15.78
CA ASN A 373 -13.10 13.17 -16.10
C ASN A 373 -12.36 14.07 -15.09
N SER A 374 -12.91 14.28 -13.89
CA SER A 374 -12.42 15.24 -12.91
C SER A 374 -12.30 14.67 -11.49
N LEU A 375 -11.54 15.38 -10.65
CA LEU A 375 -11.41 15.11 -9.22
C LEU A 375 -11.65 16.39 -8.43
N MET A 376 -12.45 16.30 -7.38
CA MET A 376 -12.57 17.32 -6.34
C MET A 376 -11.74 16.89 -5.14
N PHE A 377 -10.95 17.83 -4.62
CA PHE A 377 -10.06 17.61 -3.49
C PHE A 377 -10.31 18.69 -2.44
N GLN A 378 -10.63 18.31 -1.21
CA GLN A 378 -10.94 19.28 -0.15
C GLN A 378 -10.34 18.87 1.20
N SER A 379 -10.10 19.84 2.07
CA SER A 379 -9.75 19.58 3.46
C SER A 379 -10.88 18.85 4.19
N PRO A 380 -10.55 18.01 5.19
CA PRO A 380 -11.56 17.42 6.06
C PRO A 380 -12.32 18.49 6.86
N ASP A 381 -13.59 18.24 7.15
CA ASP A 381 -14.35 19.05 8.10
C ASP A 381 -14.07 18.58 9.52
N ASN A 382 -13.21 19.33 10.22
CA ASN A 382 -12.82 19.08 11.60
C ASN A 382 -13.29 20.18 12.56
N LYS A 383 -14.22 21.03 12.13
CA LYS A 383 -14.62 22.17 12.93
C LYS A 383 -15.56 21.72 14.06
N ASN A 384 -15.03 21.66 15.27
CA ASN A 384 -15.85 21.43 16.46
C ASN A 384 -16.57 22.72 16.87
N PHE A 385 -17.89 22.69 16.89
CA PHE A 385 -18.69 23.78 17.43
C PHE A 385 -18.66 23.77 18.96
N SER A 386 -18.46 24.94 19.55
CA SER A 386 -18.57 25.18 20.98
C SER A 386 -19.71 26.17 21.27
N LYS A 387 -20.10 26.31 22.54
CA LYS A 387 -21.09 27.32 22.95
C LYS A 387 -20.72 28.74 22.50
N LYS A 388 -19.43 29.04 22.37
CA LYS A 388 -18.93 30.36 21.90
C LYS A 388 -19.23 30.61 20.42
N ASN A 389 -19.49 29.56 19.64
CA ASN A 389 -19.85 29.66 18.23
C ASN A 389 -21.35 29.86 18.01
N LEU A 390 -22.16 29.78 19.07
CA LEU A 390 -23.62 29.88 18.98
C LEU A 390 -24.08 31.27 19.42
N ARG A 391 -24.98 31.87 18.65
CA ARG A 391 -25.66 33.11 18.99
C ARG A 391 -27.08 32.80 19.46
N ILE A 392 -27.44 33.29 20.65
CA ILE A 392 -28.81 33.21 21.14
C ILE A 392 -29.63 34.28 20.43
N VAL A 393 -30.63 33.85 19.65
CA VAL A 393 -31.52 34.74 18.88
C VAL A 393 -32.91 34.90 19.51
N SER A 394 -33.19 34.19 20.61
CA SER A 394 -34.46 34.22 21.35
C SER A 394 -34.33 34.96 22.69
N LYS A 395 -35.46 35.45 23.23
CA LYS A 395 -35.54 36.02 24.59
C LYS A 395 -35.22 34.98 25.67
N LYS A 396 -35.75 33.75 25.52
CA LYS A 396 -35.49 32.63 26.43
C LYS A 396 -34.13 32.00 26.09
N LYS A 397 -33.22 31.96 27.07
CA LYS A 397 -31.90 31.33 26.92
C LYS A 397 -31.99 29.82 27.18
N PRO A 398 -31.28 28.98 26.40
CA PRO A 398 -31.19 27.54 26.68
C PRO A 398 -30.49 27.31 28.03
N ASN A 399 -30.91 26.26 28.74
CA ASN A 399 -30.26 25.84 29.97
C ASN A 399 -29.09 24.87 29.65
N LYS A 400 -28.62 24.09 30.63
CA LYS A 400 -27.47 23.19 30.44
C LYS A 400 -27.84 21.90 29.68
N GLN A 401 -29.09 21.45 29.79
CA GLN A 401 -29.66 20.34 29.00
C GLN A 401 -29.96 20.85 27.60
#